data_AF-A0A7K2KLN5-F1
#
_entry.id   AF-A0A7K2KLN5-F1
#
_cell.length_a   1.000
_cell.length_b   1.000
_cell.length_c   1.000
_cell.angle_alpha   90.00
_cell.angle_beta   90.00
_cell.angle_gamma   90.00
#
_symmetry.space_group_name_H-M   'P 1'
#
loop_
_entity.id
_entity.type
_entity.pdbx_description
1 polymer ?
#
loop_
_entity_poly.entity_id
_entity_poly.type
_entity_poly.pdbx_seq_one_letter_code
_entity_poly.pdbx_strand_id
1 'polypeptide(L)'
;RRELGASLARIAGVTGPAFGYPQPAAGLSAPDWPTAFTAMLHAVLADARRFDVALPAPSGFLAGLPERFHRRLAAVRRPALVHFDAWEGNVVVERTGSGWWRLGGLIDGERAFFGDRLAELVGLDPLGSAEDDAHLLAGYRSVAPALSLDSGARVRLALYRVYLALVMRVESAPRAYGEGFAAWLDTWSTARVGEQLAVLDALEG
;
A
#
# COMPACT_ATOMS: atom_id res chain seq x y z
N ARG A 1 15.97 9.63 -6.86
CA ARG A 1 14.70 9.04 -7.38
C ARG A 1 14.91 7.84 -8.30
N ARG A 2 15.68 7.92 -9.40
CA ARG A 2 15.92 6.75 -10.28
C ARG A 2 16.50 5.53 -9.56
N GLU A 3 17.53 5.70 -8.74
CA GLU A 3 18.12 4.58 -7.99
C GLU A 3 17.17 3.96 -6.96
N LEU A 4 16.35 4.79 -6.31
CA LEU A 4 15.28 4.34 -5.43
C LEU A 4 14.31 3.43 -6.19
N GLY A 5 13.84 3.87 -7.37
CA GLY A 5 12.96 3.06 -8.21
C GLY A 5 13.56 1.71 -8.59
N ALA A 6 14.84 1.70 -8.97
CA ALA A 6 15.56 0.45 -9.27
C ALA A 6 15.68 -0.46 -8.05
N SER A 7 15.84 0.11 -6.85
CA SER A 7 15.94 -0.65 -5.61
C SER A 7 14.60 -1.24 -5.20
N LEU A 8 13.51 -0.48 -5.29
CA LEU A 8 12.14 -0.99 -5.05
C LEU A 8 11.80 -2.15 -6.00
N ALA A 9 12.22 -2.07 -7.27
CA ALA A 9 12.02 -3.16 -8.23
C ALA A 9 12.80 -4.43 -7.86
N ARG A 10 14.00 -4.31 -7.26
CA ARG A 10 14.75 -5.46 -6.74
C ARG A 10 14.08 -6.08 -5.52
N ILE A 11 13.59 -5.25 -4.59
CA ILE A 11 12.84 -5.71 -3.40
C ILE A 11 11.58 -6.46 -3.84
N ALA A 12 10.82 -5.92 -4.79
CA ALA A 12 9.65 -6.56 -5.38
C ALA A 12 9.97 -7.85 -6.18
N GLY A 13 11.25 -8.17 -6.37
CA GLY A 13 11.72 -9.45 -6.90
C GLY A 13 11.71 -10.58 -5.87
N VAL A 14 11.76 -10.25 -4.58
CA VAL A 14 11.64 -11.21 -3.47
C VAL A 14 10.19 -11.69 -3.39
N THR A 15 9.99 -13.01 -3.30
CA THR A 15 8.67 -13.66 -3.28
C THR A 15 8.50 -14.51 -2.02
N GLY A 16 7.25 -14.78 -1.66
CA GLY A 16 6.87 -15.65 -0.54
C GLY A 16 5.98 -16.81 -1.00
N PRO A 17 5.67 -17.77 -0.11
CA PRO A 17 4.86 -18.94 -0.44
C PRO A 17 3.36 -18.64 -0.61
N ALA A 18 2.89 -17.49 -0.10
CA ALA A 18 1.49 -17.06 -0.14
C ALA A 18 1.41 -15.53 -0.24
N PHE A 19 0.23 -15.03 -0.58
CA PHE A 19 -0.10 -13.61 -0.48
C PHE A 19 -0.50 -13.24 0.95
N GLY A 20 -0.39 -11.96 1.30
CA GLY A 20 -0.78 -11.38 2.59
C GLY A 20 0.35 -11.35 3.62
N TYR A 21 -0.01 -11.17 4.89
CA TYR A 21 0.96 -11.07 5.98
C TYR A 21 1.60 -12.44 6.28
N PRO A 22 2.93 -12.50 6.45
CA PRO A 22 3.64 -13.78 6.62
C PRO A 22 3.39 -14.45 7.98
N GLN A 23 2.83 -13.73 8.96
CA GLN A 23 2.56 -14.25 10.30
C GLN A 23 1.30 -15.14 10.29
N PRO A 24 1.42 -16.47 10.46
CA PRO A 24 0.27 -17.38 10.30
C PRO A 24 -0.86 -17.10 11.29
N ALA A 25 -0.52 -16.69 12.51
CA ALA A 25 -1.47 -16.38 13.57
C ALA A 25 -2.41 -15.21 13.23
N ALA A 26 -2.03 -14.34 12.30
CA ALA A 26 -2.89 -13.23 11.86
C ALA A 26 -4.06 -13.71 11.00
N GLY A 27 -3.95 -14.87 10.35
CA GLY A 27 -4.99 -15.37 9.43
C GLY A 27 -5.18 -14.50 8.17
N LEU A 28 -4.21 -13.62 7.87
CA LEU A 28 -4.27 -12.66 6.77
C LEU A 28 -3.42 -13.10 5.57
N SER A 29 -3.30 -14.40 5.34
CA SER A 29 -2.58 -14.95 4.18
C SER A 29 -3.48 -15.85 3.34
N ALA A 30 -3.26 -15.88 2.03
CA ALA A 30 -4.08 -16.66 1.10
C ALA A 30 -3.29 -17.08 -0.15
N PRO A 31 -3.78 -18.09 -0.92
CA PRO A 31 -3.17 -18.51 -2.16
C PRO A 31 -3.24 -17.48 -3.30
N ASP A 32 -4.17 -16.53 -3.23
CA ASP A 32 -4.39 -15.48 -4.22
C ASP A 32 -4.53 -14.09 -3.60
N TRP A 33 -4.24 -13.07 -4.41
CA TRP A 33 -4.25 -11.69 -3.97
C TRP A 33 -5.63 -11.13 -3.60
N PRO A 34 -6.71 -11.36 -4.37
CA PRO A 34 -8.06 -10.94 -3.96
C PRO A 34 -8.45 -11.42 -2.56
N THR A 35 -8.21 -12.69 -2.26
CA THR A 35 -8.54 -13.28 -0.94
C THR A 35 -7.70 -12.66 0.17
N ALA A 36 -6.38 -12.54 -0.03
CA ALA A 36 -5.49 -11.93 0.96
C ALA A 36 -5.84 -10.46 1.23
N PHE A 37 -6.02 -9.66 0.17
CA PHE A 37 -6.37 -8.24 0.29
C PHE A 37 -7.73 -8.04 0.96
N THR A 38 -8.71 -8.91 0.67
CA THR A 38 -10.01 -8.90 1.34
C THR A 38 -9.86 -9.12 2.84
N ALA A 39 -9.10 -10.15 3.24
CA ALA A 39 -8.85 -10.43 4.65
C ALA A 39 -8.15 -9.26 5.36
N MET A 40 -7.13 -8.67 4.73
CA MET A 40 -6.41 -7.50 5.25
C MET A 40 -7.34 -6.30 5.45
N LEU A 41 -8.15 -5.95 4.44
CA LEU A 41 -9.09 -4.84 4.54
C LEU A 41 -10.14 -5.10 5.62
N HIS A 42 -10.70 -6.32 5.68
CA HIS A 42 -11.72 -6.68 6.66
C HIS A 42 -11.17 -6.65 8.09
N ALA A 43 -9.89 -7.00 8.30
CA ALA A 43 -9.23 -6.88 9.60
C ALA A 43 -9.19 -5.42 10.07
N VAL A 44 -8.80 -4.48 9.20
CA VAL A 44 -8.80 -3.03 9.53
C VAL A 44 -10.22 -2.52 9.84
N LEU A 45 -11.24 -2.98 9.10
CA LEU A 45 -12.62 -2.62 9.38
C LEU A 45 -13.15 -3.24 10.68
N ALA A 46 -12.65 -4.41 11.07
CA ALA A 46 -12.95 -5.02 12.37
C ALA A 46 -12.30 -4.22 13.51
N ASP A 47 -11.05 -3.78 13.33
CA ASP A 47 -10.37 -2.92 14.29
C ASP A 47 -11.03 -1.55 14.44
N ALA A 48 -11.53 -0.96 13.34
CA ALA A 48 -12.31 0.27 13.41
C ALA A 48 -13.53 0.11 14.33
N ARG A 49 -14.25 -1.01 14.24
CA ARG A 49 -15.36 -1.32 15.16
C ARG A 49 -14.88 -1.57 16.58
N ARG A 50 -13.77 -2.30 16.76
CA ARG A 50 -13.21 -2.63 18.07
C ARG A 50 -12.78 -1.38 18.85
N PHE A 51 -12.21 -0.40 18.16
CA PHE A 51 -11.67 0.83 18.74
C PHE A 51 -12.65 2.01 18.64
N ASP A 52 -13.89 1.77 18.19
CA ASP A 52 -14.93 2.80 17.99
C ASP A 52 -14.47 3.98 17.10
N VAL A 53 -13.69 3.66 16.06
CA VAL A 53 -13.20 4.65 15.09
C VAL A 53 -14.24 4.84 13.99
N ALA A 54 -14.76 6.07 13.87
CA ALA A 54 -15.67 6.44 12.80
C ALA A 54 -15.01 6.26 11.43
N LEU A 55 -15.69 5.62 10.49
CA LEU A 55 -15.20 5.37 9.13
C LEU A 55 -15.64 6.49 8.16
N PRO A 56 -14.82 6.81 7.14
CA PRO A 56 -15.14 7.86 6.16
C PRO A 56 -16.21 7.47 5.14
N ALA A 57 -16.62 6.19 5.10
CA ALA A 57 -17.71 5.67 4.28
C ALA A 57 -18.36 4.46 4.98
N PRO A 58 -19.58 4.04 4.58
CA PRO A 58 -20.25 2.89 5.19
C PRO A 58 -19.37 1.64 5.18
N SER A 59 -19.24 0.97 6.32
CA SER A 59 -18.37 -0.21 6.47
C SER A 59 -18.66 -1.31 5.45
N GLY A 60 -19.94 -1.61 5.20
CA GLY A 60 -20.35 -2.62 4.21
C GLY A 60 -19.97 -2.25 2.77
N PHE A 61 -19.98 -0.97 2.44
CA PHE A 61 -19.53 -0.49 1.13
C PHE A 61 -18.01 -0.69 0.97
N LEU A 62 -17.22 -0.27 1.97
CA LEU A 62 -15.78 -0.47 1.98
C LEU A 62 -15.40 -1.97 1.92
N ALA A 63 -16.10 -2.80 2.69
CA ALA A 63 -15.90 -4.25 2.73
C ALA A 63 -16.17 -4.95 1.38
N GLY A 64 -17.02 -4.35 0.52
CA GLY A 64 -17.36 -4.87 -0.80
C GLY A 64 -16.41 -4.45 -1.93
N LEU A 65 -15.47 -3.52 -1.69
CA LEU A 65 -14.52 -3.06 -2.72
C LEU A 65 -13.68 -4.18 -3.34
N PRO A 66 -13.14 -5.15 -2.58
CA PRO A 66 -12.35 -6.23 -3.17
C PRO A 66 -13.15 -7.09 -4.14
N GLU A 67 -14.42 -7.37 -3.82
CA GLU A 67 -15.32 -8.13 -4.69
C GLU A 67 -15.67 -7.34 -5.96
N ARG A 68 -16.07 -6.07 -5.80
CA ARG A 68 -16.35 -5.15 -6.93
C ARG A 68 -15.20 -5.11 -7.93
N PHE A 69 -13.96 -5.04 -7.44
CA PHE A 69 -12.76 -4.95 -8.27
C PHE A 69 -11.97 -6.26 -8.36
N HIS A 70 -12.62 -7.41 -8.12
CA HIS A 70 -11.96 -8.72 -8.03
C HIS A 70 -11.08 -9.02 -9.25
N ARG A 71 -11.58 -8.78 -10.46
CA ARG A 71 -10.82 -9.01 -11.71
C ARG A 71 -9.52 -8.21 -11.76
N ARG A 72 -9.50 -7.00 -11.22
CA ARG A 72 -8.32 -6.13 -11.22
C ARG A 72 -7.29 -6.65 -10.22
N LEU A 73 -7.72 -7.11 -9.05
CA LEU A 73 -6.88 -7.75 -8.04
C LEU A 73 -6.33 -9.11 -8.53
N ALA A 74 -7.16 -9.93 -9.18
CA ALA A 74 -6.78 -11.26 -9.69
C ALA A 74 -5.76 -11.23 -10.85
N ALA A 75 -5.48 -10.05 -11.42
CA ALA A 75 -4.38 -9.87 -12.36
C ALA A 75 -3.00 -10.02 -11.68
N VAL A 76 -2.93 -9.92 -10.36
CA VAL A 76 -1.71 -10.10 -9.57
C VAL A 76 -1.48 -11.60 -9.36
N ARG A 77 -0.56 -12.16 -10.14
CA ARG A 77 -0.30 -13.62 -10.20
C ARG A 77 0.92 -14.07 -9.38
N ARG A 78 1.72 -13.13 -8.86
CA ARG A 78 2.94 -13.42 -8.11
C ARG A 78 3.06 -12.52 -6.89
N PRO A 79 3.23 -13.07 -5.67
CA PRO A 79 3.48 -12.26 -4.48
C PRO A 79 4.86 -11.60 -4.59
N ALA A 80 4.91 -10.30 -4.33
CA ALA A 80 6.13 -9.53 -4.18
C ALA A 80 6.25 -9.08 -2.72
N LEU A 81 7.46 -9.05 -2.17
CA LEU A 81 7.70 -8.39 -0.90
C LEU A 81 7.39 -6.90 -1.04
N VAL A 82 6.49 -6.41 -0.18
CA VAL A 82 6.09 -5.01 -0.06
C VAL A 82 6.35 -4.61 1.39
N HIS A 83 7.07 -3.52 1.60
CA HIS A 83 7.31 -2.95 2.92
C HIS A 83 6.09 -2.21 3.43
N PHE A 84 5.42 -1.47 2.54
CA PHE A 84 4.18 -0.73 2.80
C PHE A 84 4.26 0.35 3.89
N ASP A 85 5.48 0.80 4.21
CA ASP A 85 5.75 1.93 5.10
C ASP A 85 7.13 2.55 4.80
N ALA A 86 7.47 2.64 3.52
CA ALA A 86 8.80 3.07 3.05
C ALA A 86 8.89 4.60 2.84
N TRP A 87 8.16 5.39 3.63
CA TRP A 87 8.27 6.85 3.61
C TRP A 87 9.69 7.29 3.99
N GLU A 88 10.05 8.54 3.72
CA GLU A 88 11.43 9.04 3.83
C GLU A 88 12.12 8.73 5.17
N GLY A 89 11.38 8.70 6.28
CA GLY A 89 11.91 8.36 7.60
C GLY A 89 12.39 6.91 7.77
N ASN A 90 11.87 5.98 6.98
CA ASN A 90 12.20 4.55 7.03
C ASN A 90 13.22 4.12 5.94
N VAL A 91 13.76 5.08 5.19
CA VAL A 91 14.73 4.86 4.12
C VAL A 91 16.14 5.15 4.61
N VAL A 92 16.96 4.12 4.76
CA VAL A 92 18.37 4.29 5.15
C VAL A 92 19.22 4.46 3.89
N VAL A 93 19.98 5.57 3.83
CA VAL A 93 20.95 5.82 2.76
C VAL A 93 22.37 5.71 3.29
N GLU A 94 23.25 5.14 2.47
CA GLU A 94 24.67 5.00 2.78
C GLU A 94 25.52 5.63 1.70
N ARG A 95 26.69 6.15 2.10
CA ARG A 95 27.65 6.73 1.17
C ARG A 95 28.58 5.66 0.65
N THR A 96 28.63 5.51 -0.66
CA THR A 96 29.56 4.61 -1.34
C THR A 96 31.00 5.13 -1.29
N GLY A 97 31.98 4.25 -1.48
CA GLY A 97 33.40 4.64 -1.57
C GLY A 97 33.71 5.63 -2.70
N SER A 98 32.83 5.73 -3.71
CA SER A 98 32.91 6.70 -4.82
C SER A 98 32.21 8.03 -4.52
N GLY A 99 31.65 8.21 -3.31
CA GLY A 99 31.04 9.46 -2.84
C GLY A 99 29.56 9.64 -3.19
N TRP A 100 28.95 8.69 -3.92
CA TRP A 100 27.52 8.66 -4.24
C TRP A 100 26.69 8.07 -3.10
N TRP A 101 25.46 8.54 -2.93
CA TRP A 101 24.48 7.97 -2.01
C TRP A 101 23.73 6.83 -2.66
N ARG A 102 23.54 5.73 -1.93
CA ARG A 102 22.70 4.59 -2.33
C ARG A 102 21.72 4.21 -1.24
N LEU A 103 20.67 3.47 -1.60
CA LEU A 103 19.81 2.81 -0.61
C LEU A 103 20.62 1.74 0.13
N GLY A 104 20.77 1.90 1.45
CA GLY A 104 21.39 0.92 2.33
C GLY A 104 20.39 -0.07 2.91
N GLY A 105 19.12 0.33 3.09
CA GLY A 105 18.06 -0.56 3.54
C GLY A 105 16.73 0.15 3.79
N LEU A 106 15.70 -0.65 4.08
CA LEU A 106 14.44 -0.20 4.65
C LEU A 106 14.35 -0.75 6.08
N ILE A 107 13.81 0.06 6.99
CA ILE A 107 13.60 -0.30 8.39
C ILE A 107 12.12 -0.18 8.74
N ASP A 108 11.72 -0.79 9.86
CA ASP A 108 10.34 -0.78 10.36
C ASP A 108 9.35 -1.52 9.45
N GLY A 109 9.64 -2.79 9.18
CA GLY A 109 8.81 -3.67 8.35
C GLY A 109 7.54 -4.19 9.02
N GLU A 110 6.97 -3.49 10.01
CA GLU A 110 5.78 -3.95 10.74
C GLU A 110 4.55 -4.14 9.83
N ARG A 111 4.49 -3.36 8.73
CA ARG A 111 3.43 -3.48 7.71
C ARG A 111 3.83 -4.34 6.51
N ALA A 112 4.98 -5.00 6.56
CA ALA A 112 5.46 -5.75 5.40
C ALA A 112 4.60 -6.99 5.14
N PHE A 113 4.27 -7.20 3.86
CA PHE A 113 3.49 -8.34 3.39
C PHE A 113 3.95 -8.81 2.01
N PHE A 114 3.45 -9.97 1.57
CA PHE A 114 3.63 -10.48 0.23
C PHE A 114 2.39 -10.16 -0.63
N GLY A 115 2.51 -9.28 -1.62
CA GLY A 115 1.34 -8.74 -2.33
C GLY A 115 1.62 -8.25 -3.74
N ASP A 116 0.77 -7.35 -4.20
CA ASP A 116 1.01 -6.61 -5.45
C ASP A 116 2.17 -5.63 -5.26
N ARG A 117 3.18 -5.72 -6.13
CA ARG A 117 4.33 -4.82 -6.16
C ARG A 117 3.96 -3.34 -6.30
N LEU A 118 2.77 -3.02 -6.83
CA LEU A 118 2.29 -1.64 -6.94
C LEU A 118 1.97 -1.01 -5.57
N ALA A 119 1.63 -1.81 -4.56
CA ALA A 119 1.31 -1.31 -3.23
C ALA A 119 2.50 -0.55 -2.60
N GLU A 120 3.74 -0.90 -2.98
CA GLU A 120 4.94 -0.21 -2.50
C GLU A 120 5.00 1.26 -2.95
N LEU A 121 4.41 1.62 -4.09
CA LEU A 121 4.34 3.02 -4.53
C LEU A 121 3.48 3.86 -3.57
N VAL A 122 2.45 3.25 -3.00
CA VAL A 122 1.60 3.89 -1.98
C VAL A 122 2.30 3.94 -0.63
N GLY A 123 3.04 2.89 -0.24
CA GLY A 123 3.84 2.91 0.99
C GLY A 123 5.02 3.88 0.95
N LEU A 124 5.59 4.12 -0.24
CA LEU A 124 6.67 5.10 -0.44
C LEU A 124 6.17 6.55 -0.35
N ASP A 125 4.97 6.81 -0.87
CA ASP A 125 4.39 8.14 -0.95
C ASP A 125 2.90 8.12 -0.55
N PRO A 126 2.60 7.97 0.76
CA PRO A 126 1.22 7.87 1.26
C PRO A 126 0.36 9.10 0.93
N LEU A 127 1.02 10.26 0.81
CA LEU A 127 0.38 11.55 0.59
C LEU A 127 0.40 12.00 -0.87
N GLY A 128 1.03 11.25 -1.78
CA GLY A 128 1.19 11.66 -3.17
C GLY A 128 0.90 10.57 -4.18
N SER A 129 1.61 10.70 -5.30
CA SER A 129 1.39 9.96 -6.55
C SER A 129 2.74 9.50 -7.10
N ALA A 130 3.45 8.65 -6.34
CA ALA A 130 4.74 8.10 -6.74
C ALA A 130 4.73 7.46 -8.13
N GLU A 131 3.59 6.90 -8.56
CA GLU A 131 3.40 6.35 -9.90
C GLU A 131 3.43 7.39 -11.02
N ASP A 132 3.40 8.70 -10.74
CA ASP A 132 3.53 9.77 -11.73
C ASP A 132 4.95 10.35 -11.80
N ASP A 133 5.86 9.91 -10.91
CA ASP A 133 7.27 10.30 -10.96
C ASP A 133 8.03 9.54 -12.06
N ALA A 134 8.30 10.25 -13.16
CA ALA A 134 9.00 9.72 -14.32
C ALA A 134 10.40 9.16 -13.99
N HIS A 135 11.14 9.76 -13.06
CA HIS A 135 12.47 9.29 -12.68
C HIS A 135 12.39 8.02 -11.83
N LEU A 136 11.45 7.97 -10.88
CA LEU A 136 11.19 6.77 -10.09
C LEU A 136 10.82 5.59 -10.99
N LEU A 137 9.85 5.80 -11.90
CA LEU A 137 9.42 4.76 -12.82
C LEU A 137 10.50 4.34 -13.81
N ALA A 138 11.31 5.29 -14.32
CA ALA A 138 12.44 4.96 -15.19
C ALA A 138 13.46 4.05 -14.48
N GLY A 139 13.66 4.27 -13.18
CA GLY A 139 14.47 3.39 -12.34
C GLY A 139 13.85 2.03 -12.13
N TYR A 140 12.55 1.98 -11.79
CA TYR A 140 11.85 0.72 -11.59
C TYR A 140 11.86 -0.15 -12.86
N ARG A 141 11.54 0.45 -14.00
CA ARG A 141 11.50 -0.23 -15.30
C ARG A 141 12.87 -0.66 -15.81
N SER A 142 13.96 -0.07 -15.33
CA SER A 142 15.32 -0.56 -15.68
C SER A 142 15.64 -1.93 -15.08
N VAL A 143 14.89 -2.37 -14.06
CA VAL A 143 15.02 -3.69 -13.42
C VAL A 143 13.81 -4.58 -13.77
N ALA A 144 12.61 -4.00 -13.78
CA ALA A 144 11.36 -4.69 -14.09
C ALA A 144 10.62 -4.00 -15.25
N PRO A 145 11.06 -4.21 -16.51
CA PRO A 145 10.55 -3.48 -17.68
C PRO A 145 9.07 -3.73 -17.96
N ALA A 146 8.51 -4.84 -17.47
CA ALA A 146 7.11 -5.21 -17.64
C ALA A 146 6.13 -4.43 -16.72
N LEU A 147 6.59 -3.47 -15.91
CA LEU A 147 5.69 -2.66 -15.07
C LEU A 147 4.77 -1.76 -15.93
N SER A 148 3.50 -2.14 -16.01
CA SER A 148 2.41 -1.38 -16.63
C SER A 148 1.64 -0.56 -15.58
N LEU A 149 1.25 0.67 -15.96
CA LEU A 149 0.35 1.53 -15.20
C LEU A 149 -0.96 1.77 -15.97
N ASP A 150 -1.54 0.69 -16.48
CA ASP A 150 -2.86 0.69 -17.12
C ASP A 150 -4.00 1.05 -16.16
N SER A 151 -5.23 1.11 -16.67
CA SER A 151 -6.42 1.39 -15.86
C SER A 151 -6.61 0.39 -14.72
N GLY A 152 -6.23 -0.89 -14.92
CA GLY A 152 -6.27 -1.89 -13.86
C GLY A 152 -5.25 -1.63 -12.75
N ALA A 153 -4.05 -1.19 -13.10
CA ALA A 153 -3.04 -0.75 -12.13
C ALA A 153 -3.51 0.48 -11.34
N ARG A 154 -4.16 1.45 -12.00
CA ARG A 154 -4.72 2.64 -11.35
C ARG A 154 -5.84 2.28 -10.37
N VAL A 155 -6.72 1.34 -10.71
CA VAL A 155 -7.72 0.79 -9.77
C VAL A 155 -7.04 0.16 -8.55
N ARG A 156 -6.02 -0.68 -8.75
CA ARG A 156 -5.30 -1.32 -7.62
C ARG A 156 -4.62 -0.29 -6.72
N LEU A 157 -3.97 0.72 -7.30
CA LEU A 157 -3.36 1.83 -6.55
C LEU A 157 -4.40 2.60 -5.72
N ALA A 158 -5.58 2.89 -6.28
CA ALA A 158 -6.67 3.53 -5.54
C ALA A 158 -7.16 2.66 -4.37
N LEU A 159 -7.33 1.35 -4.56
CA LEU A 159 -7.67 0.41 -3.49
C LEU A 159 -6.61 0.40 -2.37
N TYR A 160 -5.32 0.41 -2.72
CA TYR A 160 -4.24 0.40 -1.73
C TYR A 160 -4.15 1.73 -0.96
N ARG A 161 -4.47 2.87 -1.60
CA ARG A 161 -4.59 4.16 -0.91
C ARG A 161 -5.78 4.20 0.04
N VAL A 162 -6.92 3.65 -0.35
CA VAL A 162 -8.07 3.48 0.57
C VAL A 162 -7.65 2.62 1.76
N TYR A 163 -7.00 1.48 1.52
CA TYR A 163 -6.52 0.59 2.56
C TYR A 163 -5.54 1.31 3.52
N LEU A 164 -4.50 1.98 3.01
CA LEU A 164 -3.52 2.68 3.85
C LEU A 164 -4.16 3.84 4.64
N ALA A 165 -5.06 4.61 4.04
CA ALA A 165 -5.76 5.68 4.73
C ALA A 165 -6.61 5.15 5.90
N LEU A 166 -7.25 3.98 5.72
CA LEU A 166 -7.99 3.31 6.80
C LEU A 166 -7.07 2.78 7.89
N VAL A 167 -5.95 2.13 7.52
CA VAL A 167 -4.93 1.68 8.48
C VAL A 167 -4.46 2.83 9.36
N MET A 168 -3.99 3.92 8.76
CA MET A 168 -3.47 5.08 9.49
C MET A 168 -4.51 5.73 10.39
N ARG A 169 -5.77 5.79 9.94
CA ARG A 169 -6.88 6.32 10.73
C ARG A 169 -7.18 5.42 11.94
N VAL A 170 -7.31 4.11 11.72
CA VAL A 170 -7.67 3.16 12.77
C VAL A 170 -6.57 3.01 13.82
N GLU A 171 -5.29 3.01 13.40
CA GLU A 171 -4.15 2.91 14.31
C GLU A 171 -3.98 4.14 15.21
N SER A 172 -4.60 5.27 14.87
CA SER A 172 -4.51 6.49 15.69
C SER A 172 -5.05 6.29 17.12
N ALA A 173 -6.08 5.46 17.27
CA ALA A 173 -6.70 5.16 18.55
C ALA A 173 -5.80 4.33 19.48
N PRO A 174 -5.35 3.12 19.12
CA PRO A 174 -4.48 2.32 20.00
C PRO A 174 -3.09 2.92 20.19
N ARG A 175 -2.61 3.77 19.26
CA ARG A 175 -1.33 4.48 19.42
C ARG A 175 -1.41 5.74 20.27
N ALA A 176 -2.62 6.15 20.67
CA ALA A 176 -2.85 7.31 21.52
C ALA A 176 -2.10 8.56 21.05
N TYR A 177 -2.14 8.82 19.74
CA TYR A 177 -1.54 10.03 19.19
C TYR A 177 -2.20 11.28 19.79
N GLY A 178 -1.44 12.37 19.88
CA GLY A 178 -1.98 13.65 20.38
C GLY A 178 -3.17 14.13 19.55
N GLU A 179 -4.12 14.80 20.21
CA GLU A 179 -5.42 15.19 19.64
C GLU A 179 -5.30 15.93 18.29
N GLY A 180 -4.31 16.82 18.16
CA GLY A 180 -4.08 17.55 16.91
C GLY A 180 -3.70 16.66 15.73
N PHE A 181 -2.88 15.62 15.96
CA PHE A 181 -2.50 14.69 14.90
C PHE A 181 -3.63 13.71 14.58
N ALA A 182 -4.37 13.25 15.58
CA ALA A 182 -5.56 12.42 15.39
C ALA A 182 -6.62 13.15 14.54
N ALA A 183 -6.92 14.42 14.86
CA ALA A 183 -7.86 15.23 14.08
C ALA A 183 -7.39 15.48 12.64
N TRP A 184 -6.08 15.68 12.45
CA TRP A 184 -5.50 15.77 11.11
C TRP A 184 -5.65 14.47 10.33
N LEU A 185 -5.36 13.31 10.93
CA LEU A 185 -5.53 12.00 10.30
C LEU A 185 -6.98 11.73 9.91
N ASP A 186 -7.95 12.09 10.75
CA ASP A 186 -9.37 11.97 10.43
C ASP A 186 -9.76 12.83 9.22
N THR A 187 -9.32 14.08 9.18
CA THR A 187 -9.61 15.00 8.07
C THR A 187 -8.97 14.50 6.78
N TRP A 188 -7.68 14.19 6.83
CA TRP A 188 -6.91 13.73 5.68
C TRP A 188 -7.43 12.40 5.14
N SER A 189 -7.65 11.41 5.99
CA SER A 189 -8.13 10.08 5.57
C SER A 189 -9.53 10.17 4.97
N THR A 190 -10.40 11.04 5.47
CA THR A 190 -11.74 11.26 4.88
C THR A 190 -11.64 11.80 3.47
N ALA A 191 -10.85 12.86 3.27
CA ALA A 191 -10.64 13.45 1.95
C ALA A 191 -9.99 12.44 0.99
N ARG A 192 -8.95 11.73 1.46
CA ARG A 192 -8.24 10.74 0.66
C ARG A 192 -9.14 9.58 0.25
N VAL A 193 -9.90 9.00 1.16
CA VAL A 193 -10.82 7.91 0.82
C VAL A 193 -11.86 8.40 -0.20
N GLY A 194 -12.46 9.58 0.01
CA GLY A 194 -13.42 10.16 -0.95
C GLY A 194 -12.85 10.33 -2.36
N GLU A 195 -11.63 10.89 -2.46
CA GLU A 195 -10.91 11.04 -3.75
C GLU A 195 -10.72 9.69 -4.46
N GLN A 196 -10.24 8.69 -3.73
CA GLN A 196 -9.93 7.39 -4.33
C GLN A 196 -11.21 6.61 -4.70
N LEU A 197 -12.30 6.77 -3.95
CA LEU A 197 -13.60 6.23 -4.35
C LEU A 197 -14.09 6.85 -5.66
N ALA A 198 -13.94 8.17 -5.85
CA ALA A 198 -14.27 8.82 -7.11
C ALA A 198 -13.40 8.31 -8.28
N VAL A 199 -12.11 8.06 -8.05
CA VAL A 199 -11.22 7.43 -9.04
C VAL A 199 -11.70 6.03 -9.42
N LEU A 200 -12.10 5.23 -8.42
CA LEU A 200 -12.61 3.88 -8.63
C LEU A 200 -13.90 3.88 -9.47
N ASP A 201 -14.83 4.80 -9.18
CA ASP A 201 -16.07 4.95 -9.94
C ASP A 201 -15.80 5.39 -11.39
N ALA A 202 -14.85 6.30 -11.60
CA ALA A 202 -14.51 6.80 -12.94
C ALA A 202 -13.81 5.76 -13.84
N LEU A 203 -13.06 4.81 -13.26
CA LEU A 203 -12.33 3.77 -13.98
C LEU A 203 -13.14 2.49 -14.23
N GLU A 204 -14.39 2.44 -13.72
CA GLU A 204 -15.34 1.36 -13.98
C GLU A 204 -16.25 1.64 -15.19
N GLY A 205 -16.41 2.91 -15.58
CA GLY A 205 -17.10 3.35 -16.81
C GLY A 205 -16.26 3.16 -18.07
#